data_AF-A0A925RM93-F1
#
_entry.id   AF-A0A925RM93-F1
#
_cell.length_a   1.000
_cell.length_b   1.000
_cell.length_c   1.000
_cell.angle_alpha   90.00
_cell.angle_beta   90.00
_cell.angle_gamma   90.00
#
_symmetry.space_group_name_H-M   'P 1'
#
loop_
_entity.id
_entity.type
_entity.pdbx_description
1 polymer ?
#
loop_
_entity_poly.entity_id
_entity_poly.type
_entity_poly.pdbx_seq_one_letter_code
_entity_poly.pdbx_strand_id
1 'polypeptide(L)'
;MNLVKHSLGALCLSSAVLAGCADLQPGAESNSQALALPQSDDAVRVRFAHGAPFAPALDVYVGTAETPLFAGVAFGTATPYAALASGLQLVFRAAGAPVSAAPIATTDVVAQPGEQITTVAGGLVGSSAQSNRFRVQAYIEGFEAAERGQARVRFVQDSHGLSAAGFDLNADGSIEAAGVAAFTASDPAGVVVARARRSVQLGVVIDTPARQLTSFTLPASLLTQDGGIFLALVGVPTFVPRDPRGLALLAIGTDSAIVIRQNPSVYVLPAIPDSTGVDVFAVGRGLQVGRFAENVGFGVLAPVLQVAPTETGYRLIVRQASTDAANTTLGAALAVESTGPLEAGERYLAVASGFSDRSCGAGRDAVRVTIVRDDFDRTITGNGRLRAIAAAADAPAVDIGQFAPGDDTELIGIAGLDNLPYLASSAPEGAELTPDPLNPGVRVTGTTDTQGFLFRALSATDRAFGVVAGAFAPVTGDIQSRFIIVNTPASGVWTAQTLTPQF
;
A
#
# COMPACT_ATOMS: atom_id res chain seq x y z
N MET A 1 41.86 49.30 -36.24
CA MET A 1 43.18 48.63 -36.32
C MET A 1 42.90 47.18 -36.69
N ASN A 2 43.19 46.85 -37.96
CA ASN A 2 43.37 45.57 -38.64
C ASN A 2 42.51 44.33 -38.26
N LEU A 3 42.06 43.44 -39.16
CA LEU A 3 41.82 43.33 -40.62
C LEU A 3 41.72 41.77 -40.86
N VAL A 4 40.58 41.27 -41.41
CA VAL A 4 40.41 40.24 -42.50
C VAL A 4 41.02 38.81 -42.28
N LYS A 5 40.52 37.64 -42.75
CA LYS A 5 39.81 37.10 -43.95
C LYS A 5 39.10 35.78 -43.58
N HIS A 6 37.86 35.45 -43.99
CA HIS A 6 37.38 34.99 -45.33
C HIS A 6 38.24 33.83 -45.90
N SER A 7 37.75 32.70 -46.44
CA SER A 7 36.47 32.35 -47.08
C SER A 7 36.46 30.86 -47.51
N LEU A 8 35.25 30.29 -47.63
CA LEU A 8 34.69 29.31 -48.59
C LEU A 8 35.56 28.24 -49.30
N GLY A 9 34.96 27.04 -49.44
CA GLY A 9 35.25 26.11 -50.53
C GLY A 9 34.37 24.84 -50.49
N ALA A 10 33.26 24.85 -51.24
CA ALA A 10 32.42 23.68 -51.52
C ALA A 10 33.04 22.78 -52.60
N LEU A 11 32.71 21.48 -52.63
CA LEU A 11 32.53 20.73 -53.88
C LEU A 11 31.83 19.37 -53.65
N CYS A 12 30.63 19.23 -54.24
CA CYS A 12 30.06 17.93 -54.60
C CYS A 12 30.72 17.44 -55.89
N LEU A 13 31.01 16.14 -56.01
CA LEU A 13 31.15 15.48 -57.29
C LEU A 13 30.67 14.02 -57.22
N SER A 14 30.04 13.66 -58.32
CA SER A 14 29.22 12.51 -58.65
C SER A 14 30.00 11.36 -59.31
N SER A 15 29.44 10.15 -59.18
CA SER A 15 29.42 9.02 -60.14
C SER A 15 30.72 8.40 -60.68
N ALA A 16 30.88 7.07 -60.53
CA ALA A 16 30.86 6.09 -61.63
C ALA A 16 31.37 4.70 -61.20
N VAL A 17 30.80 3.70 -61.87
CA VAL A 17 30.92 2.23 -61.75
C VAL A 17 32.28 1.71 -62.24
N LEU A 18 32.83 0.65 -61.62
CA LEU A 18 33.62 -0.37 -62.33
C LEU A 18 33.66 -1.73 -61.60
N ALA A 19 33.15 -2.72 -62.33
CA ALA A 19 33.32 -4.17 -62.34
C ALA A 19 34.25 -4.87 -61.32
N GLY A 20 33.73 -5.96 -60.75
CA GLY A 20 34.50 -7.07 -60.21
C GLY A 20 33.63 -8.33 -60.13
N CYS A 21 33.64 -9.13 -61.20
CA CYS A 21 33.07 -10.47 -61.21
C CYS A 21 33.87 -11.39 -60.26
N ALA A 22 33.19 -12.08 -59.36
CA ALA A 22 33.65 -13.36 -58.84
C ALA A 22 32.42 -14.23 -58.54
N ASP A 23 32.35 -15.36 -59.24
CA ASP A 23 31.35 -16.41 -59.08
C ASP A 23 31.21 -16.85 -57.62
N LEU A 24 29.98 -16.89 -57.11
CA LEU A 24 29.63 -17.63 -55.90
C LEU A 24 28.53 -18.64 -56.24
N GLN A 25 28.91 -19.91 -56.07
CA GLN A 25 28.08 -21.09 -56.16
C GLN A 25 26.89 -21.01 -55.20
N PRO A 26 25.69 -21.54 -55.57
CA PRO A 26 24.54 -21.57 -54.69
C PRO A 26 24.65 -22.78 -53.75
N GLY A 27 24.56 -22.55 -52.44
CA GLY A 27 24.45 -23.67 -51.50
C GLY A 27 24.84 -23.34 -50.06
N ALA A 28 23.93 -22.73 -49.32
CA ALA A 28 23.74 -22.97 -47.89
C ALA A 28 22.42 -22.29 -47.48
N GLU A 29 21.33 -23.06 -47.43
CA GLU A 29 20.13 -22.64 -46.73
C GLU A 29 20.45 -22.51 -45.24
N SER A 30 20.69 -21.28 -44.79
CA SER A 30 20.57 -20.95 -43.38
C SER A 30 19.09 -20.95 -43.04
N ASN A 31 18.63 -22.02 -42.42
CA ASN A 31 17.29 -22.14 -41.87
C ASN A 31 17.18 -21.28 -40.60
N SER A 32 17.36 -19.96 -40.76
CA SER A 32 16.97 -18.98 -39.78
C SER A 32 15.46 -18.79 -39.96
N GLN A 33 14.65 -19.43 -39.14
CA GLN A 33 13.26 -19.01 -38.97
C GLN A 33 13.27 -17.61 -38.35
N ALA A 34 13.53 -16.60 -39.18
CA ALA A 34 13.15 -15.24 -38.88
C ALA A 34 11.64 -15.28 -38.65
N LEU A 35 11.19 -14.76 -37.51
CA LEU A 35 9.76 -14.51 -37.29
C LEU A 35 9.29 -13.66 -38.47
N ALA A 36 8.55 -14.27 -39.40
CA ALA A 36 7.85 -13.52 -40.42
C ALA A 36 6.82 -12.67 -39.66
N LEU A 37 7.05 -11.35 -39.62
CA LEU A 37 6.05 -10.43 -39.10
C LEU A 37 4.79 -10.63 -39.96
N PRO A 38 3.62 -10.92 -39.36
CA PRO A 38 2.39 -11.08 -40.12
C PRO A 38 2.13 -9.83 -40.97
N GLN A 39 1.55 -10.01 -42.16
CA GLN A 39 0.93 -8.90 -42.90
C GLN A 39 -0.10 -8.24 -41.96
N SER A 40 -0.18 -6.90 -41.96
CA SER A 40 -0.88 -6.12 -40.93
C SER A 40 -2.31 -6.56 -40.65
N ASP A 41 -2.98 -7.13 -41.66
CA ASP A 41 -4.40 -7.42 -41.65
C ASP A 41 -4.73 -8.78 -41.01
N ASP A 42 -3.72 -9.67 -40.86
CA ASP A 42 -3.84 -10.97 -40.20
C ASP A 42 -3.26 -10.99 -38.78
N ALA A 43 -2.73 -9.85 -38.33
CA ALA A 43 -2.01 -9.74 -37.06
C ALA A 43 -2.94 -9.53 -35.86
N VAL A 44 -2.63 -10.21 -34.76
CA VAL A 44 -3.13 -9.91 -33.41
C VAL A 44 -2.12 -8.99 -32.72
N ARG A 45 -2.59 -7.96 -32.01
CA ARG A 45 -1.70 -7.07 -31.24
C ARG A 45 -1.64 -7.51 -29.79
N VAL A 46 -0.46 -7.89 -29.31
CA VAL A 46 -0.30 -8.39 -27.94
C VAL A 46 0.65 -7.50 -27.15
N ARG A 47 0.33 -7.25 -25.89
CA ARG A 47 1.25 -6.68 -24.90
C ARG A 47 1.26 -7.50 -23.63
N PHE A 48 2.32 -7.32 -22.84
CA PHE A 48 2.48 -7.96 -21.54
C PHE A 48 2.58 -6.94 -20.42
N ALA A 49 1.82 -7.15 -19.36
CA ALA A 49 1.85 -6.38 -18.11
C ALA A 49 2.25 -7.28 -16.95
N HIS A 50 3.26 -6.88 -16.20
CA HIS A 50 3.83 -7.69 -15.14
C HIS A 50 3.24 -7.33 -13.78
N GLY A 51 2.15 -8.00 -13.39
CA GLY A 51 1.46 -7.77 -12.11
C GLY A 51 1.92 -8.65 -10.93
N ALA A 52 2.89 -9.55 -11.10
CA ALA A 52 3.28 -10.50 -10.05
C ALA A 52 4.51 -10.04 -9.23
N PRO A 53 4.40 -9.45 -8.03
CA PRO A 53 5.55 -8.85 -7.33
C PRO A 53 6.57 -9.86 -6.79
N PHE A 54 6.27 -11.16 -6.80
CA PHE A 54 7.18 -12.23 -6.37
C PHE A 54 7.90 -12.90 -7.54
N ALA A 55 7.53 -12.59 -8.79
CA ALA A 55 8.25 -13.09 -9.95
C ALA A 55 9.46 -12.19 -10.22
N PRO A 56 10.58 -12.75 -10.72
CA PRO A 56 11.66 -11.94 -11.27
C PRO A 56 11.16 -11.16 -12.48
N ALA A 57 11.95 -10.19 -12.96
CA ALA A 57 11.70 -9.65 -14.30
C ALA A 57 11.63 -10.80 -15.33
N LEU A 58 10.77 -10.65 -16.35
CA LEU A 58 10.47 -11.73 -17.28
C LEU A 58 10.90 -11.41 -18.71
N ASP A 59 11.49 -12.41 -19.36
CA ASP A 59 11.63 -12.47 -20.81
C ASP A 59 10.43 -13.23 -21.38
N VAL A 60 9.79 -12.66 -22.40
CA VAL A 60 8.62 -13.22 -23.08
C VAL A 60 9.04 -13.67 -24.47
N TYR A 61 8.90 -14.95 -24.75
CA TYR A 61 9.24 -15.56 -26.04
C TYR A 61 7.98 -16.00 -26.78
N VAL A 62 8.09 -16.15 -28.09
CA VAL A 62 7.04 -16.73 -28.94
C VAL A 62 7.46 -18.14 -29.32
N GLY A 63 6.71 -19.14 -28.86
CA GLY A 63 6.99 -20.56 -29.09
C GLY A 63 8.42 -20.95 -28.69
N THR A 64 9.18 -21.46 -29.66
CA THR A 64 10.58 -21.91 -29.48
C THR A 64 11.61 -20.86 -29.94
N ALA A 65 11.21 -19.61 -30.13
CA ALA A 65 12.14 -18.55 -30.54
C ALA A 65 13.29 -18.38 -29.54
N GLU A 66 14.50 -18.13 -30.04
CA GLU A 66 15.69 -17.93 -29.21
C GLU A 66 15.85 -16.50 -28.71
N THR A 67 15.22 -15.53 -29.39
CA THR A 67 15.20 -14.11 -28.99
C THR A 67 13.87 -13.77 -28.36
N PRO A 68 13.84 -13.07 -27.20
CA PRO A 68 12.59 -12.67 -26.59
C PRO A 68 11.88 -11.61 -27.43
N LEU A 69 10.55 -11.72 -27.50
CA LEU A 69 9.65 -10.68 -28.00
C LEU A 69 9.72 -9.43 -27.10
N PHE A 70 9.72 -9.66 -25.78
CA PHE A 70 9.90 -8.63 -24.77
C PHE A 70 10.96 -9.08 -23.77
N ALA A 71 11.99 -8.27 -23.55
CA ALA A 71 13.09 -8.60 -22.64
C ALA A 71 12.98 -7.83 -21.32
N GLY A 72 13.27 -8.49 -20.21
CA GLY A 72 13.46 -7.87 -18.89
C GLY A 72 12.25 -7.09 -18.37
N VAL A 73 11.02 -7.54 -18.68
CA VAL A 73 9.81 -6.83 -18.27
C VAL A 73 9.69 -6.90 -16.75
N ALA A 74 9.86 -5.75 -16.09
CA ALA A 74 9.88 -5.66 -14.64
C ALA A 74 8.46 -5.55 -14.06
N PHE A 75 8.29 -5.96 -12.80
CA PHE A 75 7.04 -5.75 -12.06
C PHE A 75 6.57 -4.30 -12.14
N GLY A 76 5.26 -4.12 -12.33
CA GLY A 76 4.61 -2.81 -12.39
C GLY A 76 4.70 -2.12 -13.74
N THR A 77 5.27 -2.78 -14.75
CA THR A 77 5.41 -2.24 -16.11
C THR A 77 4.52 -2.99 -17.10
N ALA A 78 4.26 -2.35 -18.25
CA ALA A 78 3.66 -2.98 -19.40
C ALA A 78 4.48 -2.67 -20.66
N THR A 79 4.53 -3.62 -21.58
CA THR A 79 5.22 -3.46 -22.86
C THR A 79 4.35 -2.65 -23.83
N PRO A 80 4.95 -2.06 -24.89
CA PRO A 80 4.21 -1.70 -26.08
C PRO A 80 3.53 -2.93 -26.71
N TYR A 81 2.58 -2.69 -27.60
CA TYR A 81 2.00 -3.76 -28.42
C TYR A 81 3.00 -4.26 -29.45
N ALA A 82 3.05 -5.58 -29.63
CA ALA A 82 3.71 -6.25 -30.73
C ALA A 82 2.67 -6.98 -31.60
N ALA A 83 2.90 -6.99 -32.92
CA ALA A 83 2.08 -7.74 -33.87
C ALA A 83 2.54 -9.19 -33.94
N LEU A 84 1.62 -10.14 -33.72
CA LEU A 84 1.86 -11.58 -33.75
C LEU A 84 0.80 -12.28 -34.60
N ALA A 85 1.14 -13.43 -35.17
CA ALA A 85 0.12 -14.29 -35.76
C ALA A 85 -0.76 -14.90 -34.66
N SER A 86 -2.03 -15.16 -34.98
CA SER A 86 -2.94 -15.86 -34.06
C SER A 86 -2.54 -17.32 -33.87
N GLY A 87 -2.87 -17.90 -32.72
CA GLY A 87 -2.61 -19.29 -32.38
C GLY A 87 -1.18 -19.58 -31.90
N LEU A 88 -0.37 -18.54 -31.67
CA LEU A 88 0.97 -18.68 -31.11
C LEU A 88 0.94 -18.77 -29.59
N GLN A 89 1.91 -19.48 -29.01
CA GLN A 89 2.10 -19.56 -27.56
C GLN A 89 3.14 -18.55 -27.10
N LEU A 90 2.83 -17.77 -26.07
CA LEU A 90 3.82 -17.00 -25.32
C LEU A 90 4.43 -17.87 -24.22
N VAL A 91 5.75 -17.76 -24.08
CA VAL A 91 6.53 -18.53 -23.12
C VAL A 91 7.32 -17.58 -22.23
N PHE A 92 7.08 -17.62 -20.93
CA PHE A 92 7.62 -16.68 -19.95
C PHE A 92 8.77 -17.33 -19.18
N ARG A 93 9.93 -16.66 -19.14
CA ARG A 93 11.11 -17.09 -18.38
C ARG A 93 11.63 -15.95 -17.51
N ALA A 94 12.39 -16.29 -16.47
CA ALA A 94 13.16 -15.29 -15.74
C ALA A 94 14.11 -14.59 -16.72
N ALA A 95 14.24 -13.27 -16.59
CA ALA A 95 15.07 -12.47 -17.48
C ALA A 95 16.52 -12.94 -17.47
N GLY A 96 17.10 -13.14 -18.66
CA GLY A 96 18.46 -13.64 -18.85
C GLY A 96 18.64 -15.14 -18.61
N ALA A 97 17.57 -15.89 -18.31
CA ALA A 97 17.64 -17.34 -18.23
C ALA A 97 17.94 -17.95 -19.62
N PRO A 98 18.73 -19.04 -19.70
CA PRO A 98 18.96 -19.70 -20.98
C PRO A 98 17.66 -20.24 -21.57
N VAL A 99 17.54 -20.30 -22.90
CA VAL A 99 16.32 -20.79 -23.59
C VAL A 99 15.95 -22.24 -23.19
N SER A 100 16.95 -23.02 -22.78
CA SER A 100 16.80 -24.38 -22.26
C SER A 100 16.20 -24.46 -20.85
N ALA A 101 16.12 -23.34 -20.12
CA ALA A 101 15.45 -23.28 -18.83
C ALA A 101 13.95 -23.52 -19.01
N ALA A 102 13.36 -24.25 -18.04
CA ALA A 102 11.93 -24.47 -17.99
C ALA A 102 11.18 -23.12 -17.90
N PRO A 103 10.10 -22.93 -18.67
CA PRO A 103 9.24 -21.76 -18.54
C PRO A 103 8.63 -21.65 -17.14
N ILE A 104 8.46 -20.42 -16.66
CA ILE A 104 7.70 -20.11 -15.45
C ILE A 104 6.20 -20.25 -15.75
N ALA A 105 5.77 -19.80 -16.94
CA ALA A 105 4.42 -19.98 -17.44
C ALA A 105 4.41 -20.01 -18.97
N THR A 106 3.30 -20.50 -19.51
CA THR A 106 2.93 -20.36 -20.92
C THR A 106 1.52 -19.81 -21.02
N THR A 107 1.22 -19.14 -22.13
CA THR A 107 -0.13 -18.62 -22.41
C THR A 107 -0.35 -18.62 -23.91
N ASP A 108 -1.45 -19.20 -24.35
CA ASP A 108 -1.81 -19.22 -25.76
C ASP A 108 -2.47 -17.90 -26.15
N VAL A 109 -2.07 -17.35 -27.29
CA VAL A 109 -2.65 -16.15 -27.90
C VAL A 109 -3.67 -16.62 -28.92
N VAL A 110 -4.93 -16.70 -28.48
CA VAL A 110 -6.06 -17.10 -29.32
C VAL A 110 -6.99 -15.92 -29.49
N ALA A 111 -6.94 -15.28 -30.67
CA ALA A 111 -7.70 -14.10 -31.01
C ALA A 111 -7.94 -14.01 -32.52
N GLN A 112 -8.92 -13.21 -32.93
CA GLN A 112 -9.16 -12.91 -34.33
C GLN A 112 -8.15 -11.86 -34.85
N PRO A 113 -7.82 -11.89 -36.15
CA PRO A 113 -7.06 -10.81 -36.77
C PRO A 113 -7.62 -9.42 -36.44
N GLY A 114 -6.73 -8.48 -36.11
CA GLY A 114 -7.09 -7.11 -35.71
C GLY A 114 -7.42 -6.92 -34.22
N GLU A 115 -7.64 -8.00 -33.46
CA GLU A 115 -7.88 -7.90 -32.02
C GLU A 115 -6.61 -7.51 -31.25
N GLN A 116 -6.82 -6.85 -30.11
CA GLN A 116 -5.80 -6.54 -29.13
C GLN A 116 -5.91 -7.48 -27.93
N ILE A 117 -4.78 -7.92 -27.39
CA ILE A 117 -4.69 -8.69 -26.15
C ILE A 117 -3.77 -7.98 -25.17
N THR A 118 -4.27 -7.75 -23.96
CA THR A 118 -3.45 -7.46 -22.79
C THR A 118 -3.24 -8.75 -22.02
N THR A 119 -1.99 -9.20 -21.90
CA THR A 119 -1.63 -10.29 -21.00
C THR A 119 -1.17 -9.75 -19.66
N VAL A 120 -1.67 -10.29 -18.55
CA VAL A 120 -1.31 -9.84 -17.19
C VAL A 120 -0.78 -11.00 -16.38
N ALA A 121 0.41 -10.84 -15.80
CA ALA A 121 0.96 -11.82 -14.85
C ALA A 121 0.40 -11.58 -13.44
N GLY A 122 -0.04 -12.65 -12.78
CA GLY A 122 -0.45 -12.67 -11.39
C GLY A 122 -0.01 -13.96 -10.69
N GLY A 123 -0.18 -14.02 -9.38
CA GLY A 123 0.13 -15.21 -8.61
C GLY A 123 1.63 -15.39 -8.27
N LEU A 124 1.92 -16.42 -7.48
CA LEU A 124 3.18 -16.67 -6.79
C LEU A 124 3.96 -17.79 -7.50
N VAL A 125 5.17 -17.46 -7.94
CA VAL A 125 6.07 -18.44 -8.57
C VAL A 125 6.40 -19.54 -7.58
N GLY A 126 6.31 -20.79 -8.02
CA GLY A 126 6.58 -21.98 -7.20
C GLY A 126 5.39 -22.44 -6.34
N SER A 127 4.30 -21.69 -6.25
CA SER A 127 3.08 -22.19 -5.59
C SER A 127 2.32 -23.16 -6.50
N SER A 128 1.86 -24.27 -5.92
CA SER A 128 0.94 -25.22 -6.57
C SER A 128 -0.53 -24.96 -6.23
N ALA A 129 -0.82 -24.09 -5.25
CA ALA A 129 -2.18 -23.85 -4.80
C ALA A 129 -2.96 -23.02 -5.83
N GLN A 130 -4.15 -23.50 -6.21
CA GLN A 130 -4.95 -22.86 -7.25
C GLN A 130 -5.29 -21.39 -6.91
N SER A 131 -5.47 -21.08 -5.64
CA SER A 131 -5.79 -19.73 -5.14
C SER A 131 -4.68 -18.70 -5.29
N ASN A 132 -3.44 -19.11 -5.57
CA ASN A 132 -2.33 -18.17 -5.66
C ASN A 132 -1.17 -18.61 -6.58
N ARG A 133 -1.25 -19.71 -7.33
CA ARG A 133 -0.19 -20.13 -8.27
C ARG A 133 0.06 -19.08 -9.35
N PHE A 134 1.31 -18.90 -9.75
CA PHE A 134 1.69 -17.99 -10.84
C PHE A 134 1.03 -18.37 -12.16
N ARG A 135 0.54 -17.37 -12.88
CA ARG A 135 -0.10 -17.53 -14.18
C ARG A 135 0.00 -16.22 -14.97
N VAL A 136 -0.13 -16.31 -16.28
CA VAL A 136 -0.39 -15.15 -17.13
C VAL A 136 -1.77 -15.30 -17.77
N GLN A 137 -2.60 -14.28 -17.65
CA GLN A 137 -3.98 -14.29 -18.18
C GLN A 137 -3.99 -13.46 -19.44
N ALA A 138 -4.59 -13.97 -20.52
CA ALA A 138 -4.78 -13.23 -21.75
C ALA A 138 -6.19 -12.63 -21.79
N TYR A 139 -6.28 -11.31 -21.86
CA TYR A 139 -7.53 -10.58 -21.96
C TYR A 139 -7.65 -9.94 -23.34
N ILE A 140 -8.57 -10.45 -24.16
CA ILE A 140 -8.97 -9.79 -25.42
C ILE A 140 -9.60 -8.44 -25.06
N GLU A 141 -9.10 -7.38 -25.68
CA GLU A 141 -9.55 -6.00 -25.48
C GLU A 141 -10.79 -5.75 -26.34
N GLY A 142 -11.96 -5.87 -25.73
CA GLY A 142 -13.26 -5.67 -26.37
C GLY A 142 -13.93 -4.36 -26.00
N PHE A 143 -13.16 -3.32 -25.64
CA PHE A 143 -13.71 -2.07 -25.15
C PHE A 143 -14.69 -1.45 -26.16
N GLU A 144 -15.90 -1.14 -25.70
CA GLU A 144 -16.82 -0.36 -26.50
C GLU A 144 -16.36 1.10 -26.62
N ALA A 145 -16.87 1.80 -27.63
CA ALA A 145 -16.63 3.23 -27.75
C ALA A 145 -17.09 3.96 -26.46
N ALA A 146 -16.24 4.88 -25.98
CA ALA A 146 -16.60 5.80 -24.91
C ALA A 146 -17.19 7.08 -25.52
N GLU A 147 -18.29 7.57 -24.96
CA GLU A 147 -18.82 8.87 -25.36
C GLU A 147 -17.94 10.02 -24.86
N ARG A 148 -18.19 11.23 -25.35
CA ARG A 148 -17.46 12.43 -24.90
C ARG A 148 -17.62 12.61 -23.39
N GLY A 149 -16.50 12.61 -22.68
CA GLY A 149 -16.49 12.75 -21.23
C GLY A 149 -16.62 11.45 -20.45
N GLN A 150 -16.62 10.29 -21.14
CA GLN A 150 -16.54 8.97 -20.54
C GLN A 150 -15.16 8.32 -20.78
N ALA A 151 -14.83 7.35 -19.94
CA ALA A 151 -13.75 6.39 -20.13
C ALA A 151 -14.31 4.98 -19.93
N ARG A 152 -13.59 3.96 -20.43
CA ARG A 152 -13.92 2.55 -20.21
C ARG A 152 -12.86 1.92 -19.30
N VAL A 153 -13.32 1.28 -18.24
CA VAL A 153 -12.46 0.61 -17.27
C VAL A 153 -12.81 -0.87 -17.21
N ARG A 154 -11.80 -1.72 -17.32
CA ARG A 154 -11.92 -3.15 -17.09
C ARG A 154 -11.18 -3.51 -15.81
N PHE A 155 -11.90 -4.06 -14.85
CA PHE A 155 -11.32 -4.45 -13.57
C PHE A 155 -10.80 -5.88 -13.68
N VAL A 156 -9.59 -6.11 -13.18
CA VAL A 156 -8.95 -7.42 -13.18
C VAL A 156 -8.60 -7.78 -11.74
N GLN A 157 -8.84 -9.02 -11.36
CA GLN A 157 -8.49 -9.52 -10.04
C GLN A 157 -7.38 -10.57 -10.14
N ASP A 158 -6.13 -10.13 -10.19
CA ASP A 158 -4.93 -10.99 -10.29
C ASP A 158 -4.13 -11.03 -8.97
N SER A 159 -4.72 -10.54 -7.88
CA SER A 159 -4.11 -10.57 -6.55
C SER A 159 -4.16 -11.97 -5.96
N HIS A 160 -3.33 -12.17 -4.93
CA HIS A 160 -3.16 -13.47 -4.31
C HIS A 160 -4.09 -13.61 -3.11
N GLY A 161 -4.71 -14.79 -2.97
CA GLY A 161 -5.43 -15.15 -1.74
C GLY A 161 -6.83 -14.52 -1.60
N LEU A 162 -7.22 -13.60 -2.49
CA LEU A 162 -8.60 -13.14 -2.60
C LEU A 162 -9.34 -14.01 -3.62
N SER A 163 -10.46 -14.62 -3.21
CA SER A 163 -11.29 -15.45 -4.11
C SER A 163 -12.09 -14.62 -5.11
N ALA A 164 -12.52 -13.43 -4.70
CA ALA A 164 -13.18 -12.44 -5.54
C ALA A 164 -12.98 -11.03 -4.95
N ALA A 165 -13.16 -10.00 -5.77
CA ALA A 165 -13.20 -8.61 -5.33
C ALA A 165 -14.29 -7.83 -6.08
N GLY A 166 -14.96 -6.92 -5.36
CA GLY A 166 -15.77 -5.87 -5.94
C GLY A 166 -15.00 -4.56 -6.02
N PHE A 167 -15.37 -3.72 -6.98
CA PHE A 167 -14.75 -2.42 -7.22
C PHE A 167 -15.82 -1.32 -7.19
N ASP A 168 -15.66 -0.37 -6.28
CA ASP A 168 -16.54 0.79 -6.04
C ASP A 168 -15.77 2.07 -6.36
N LEU A 169 -16.04 2.65 -7.50
CA LEU A 169 -15.42 3.87 -8.00
C LEU A 169 -16.14 5.08 -7.43
N ASN A 170 -15.37 6.09 -7.05
CA ASN A 170 -15.80 7.24 -6.26
C ASN A 170 -16.10 6.92 -4.79
N ALA A 171 -16.11 5.64 -4.38
CA ALA A 171 -16.39 5.19 -3.02
C ALA A 171 -17.76 5.71 -2.54
N ASP A 172 -18.77 5.57 -3.39
CA ASP A 172 -20.14 6.06 -3.15
C ASP A 172 -21.12 4.95 -2.73
N GLY A 173 -20.63 3.71 -2.63
CA GLY A 173 -21.40 2.53 -2.25
C GLY A 173 -22.04 1.81 -3.45
N SER A 174 -21.99 2.39 -4.65
CA SER A 174 -22.35 1.71 -5.90
C SER A 174 -21.15 0.91 -6.40
N ILE A 175 -21.32 -0.40 -6.56
CA ILE A 175 -20.22 -1.28 -7.01
C ILE A 175 -20.29 -1.43 -8.55
N GLU A 176 -19.35 -0.81 -9.26
CA GLU A 176 -19.21 -0.86 -10.72
C GLU A 176 -18.92 -2.27 -11.27
N ALA A 177 -18.12 -3.04 -10.54
CA ALA A 177 -17.79 -4.40 -10.90
C ALA A 177 -17.84 -5.27 -9.65
N ALA A 178 -18.96 -5.98 -9.45
CA ALA A 178 -19.16 -6.81 -8.28
C ALA A 178 -18.58 -8.22 -8.48
N GLY A 179 -17.86 -8.72 -7.48
CA GLY A 179 -17.48 -10.13 -7.38
C GLY A 179 -16.60 -10.66 -8.53
N VAL A 180 -15.70 -9.83 -9.07
CA VAL A 180 -14.71 -10.27 -10.06
C VAL A 180 -13.85 -11.38 -9.44
N ALA A 181 -13.94 -12.59 -9.98
CA ALA A 181 -13.30 -13.77 -9.44
C ALA A 181 -11.76 -13.73 -9.62
N ALA A 182 -11.05 -14.47 -8.77
CA ALA A 182 -9.60 -14.62 -8.86
C ALA A 182 -9.13 -15.05 -10.26
N PHE A 183 -8.15 -14.34 -10.80
CA PHE A 183 -7.56 -14.50 -12.12
C PHE A 183 -8.56 -14.35 -13.27
N THR A 184 -9.49 -13.41 -13.11
CA THR A 184 -10.48 -13.04 -14.12
C THR A 184 -10.63 -11.53 -14.22
N ALA A 185 -11.42 -11.08 -15.19
CA ALA A 185 -11.71 -9.67 -15.42
C ALA A 185 -13.22 -9.42 -15.52
N SER A 186 -13.62 -8.17 -15.32
CA SER A 186 -14.97 -7.69 -15.63
C SER A 186 -15.25 -7.76 -17.14
N ASP A 187 -16.48 -7.37 -17.51
CA ASP A 187 -16.97 -7.38 -18.90
C ASP A 187 -15.94 -6.80 -19.90
N PRO A 188 -15.64 -7.50 -21.01
CA PRO A 188 -14.75 -7.00 -22.07
C PRO A 188 -15.12 -5.63 -22.64
N ALA A 189 -16.41 -5.26 -22.67
CA ALA A 189 -16.89 -3.94 -23.12
C ALA A 189 -16.34 -2.79 -22.27
N GLY A 190 -15.93 -3.09 -21.04
CA GLY A 190 -15.47 -2.12 -20.05
C GLY A 190 -16.63 -1.35 -19.41
N VAL A 191 -16.52 -1.13 -18.11
CA VAL A 191 -17.47 -0.33 -17.34
C VAL A 191 -17.32 1.14 -17.75
N VAL A 192 -18.45 1.81 -18.02
CA VAL A 192 -18.48 3.24 -18.30
C VAL A 192 -18.21 4.00 -17.01
N VAL A 193 -17.20 4.87 -17.05
CA VAL A 193 -16.90 5.77 -15.94
C VAL A 193 -16.78 7.20 -16.44
N ALA A 194 -17.14 8.17 -15.62
CA ALA A 194 -16.97 9.57 -15.97
C ALA A 194 -15.47 9.94 -16.00
N ARG A 195 -15.04 10.68 -17.03
CA ARG A 195 -13.70 11.26 -17.03
C ARG A 195 -13.60 12.27 -15.89
N ALA A 196 -12.55 12.13 -15.09
CA ALA A 196 -12.33 13.00 -13.94
C ALA A 196 -11.18 13.98 -14.20
N ARG A 197 -11.37 15.24 -13.79
CA ARG A 197 -10.31 16.26 -13.79
C ARG A 197 -9.53 16.31 -12.47
N ARG A 198 -9.89 15.45 -11.53
CA ARG A 198 -9.31 15.31 -10.19
C ARG A 198 -9.14 13.83 -9.90
N SER A 199 -8.33 13.52 -8.91
CA SER A 199 -8.13 12.15 -8.45
C SER A 199 -9.46 11.54 -8.01
N VAL A 200 -9.64 10.25 -8.27
CA VAL A 200 -10.87 9.50 -7.95
C VAL A 200 -10.53 8.41 -6.94
N GLN A 201 -11.42 8.18 -5.98
CA GLN A 201 -11.27 7.07 -5.04
C GLN A 201 -11.74 5.77 -5.70
N LEU A 202 -11.04 4.67 -5.44
CA LEU A 202 -11.50 3.33 -5.77
C LEU A 202 -11.50 2.50 -4.50
N GLY A 203 -12.67 2.16 -4.00
CA GLY A 203 -12.88 1.14 -2.99
C GLY A 203 -12.74 -0.26 -3.58
N VAL A 204 -12.04 -1.14 -2.86
CA VAL A 204 -12.08 -2.57 -3.08
C VAL A 204 -12.90 -3.19 -1.97
N VAL A 205 -13.96 -3.91 -2.35
CA VAL A 205 -14.86 -4.58 -1.41
C VAL A 205 -14.75 -6.10 -1.57
N ILE A 206 -14.99 -6.82 -0.48
CA ILE A 206 -14.99 -8.29 -0.44
C ILE A 206 -16.19 -8.77 0.39
N ASP A 207 -16.39 -10.09 0.43
CA ASP A 207 -17.43 -10.77 1.20
C ASP A 207 -18.87 -10.45 0.74
N THR A 208 -19.85 -11.12 1.35
CA THR A 208 -21.29 -10.85 1.15
C THR A 208 -21.97 -10.91 2.52
N PRO A 209 -22.57 -9.81 3.02
CA PRO A 209 -22.67 -8.48 2.40
C PRO A 209 -21.30 -7.81 2.18
N ALA A 210 -21.22 -6.92 1.20
CA ALA A 210 -19.98 -6.28 0.79
C ALA A 210 -19.37 -5.47 1.94
N ARG A 211 -18.08 -5.70 2.20
CA ARG A 211 -17.27 -5.00 3.19
C ARG A 211 -16.05 -4.41 2.51
N GLN A 212 -15.74 -3.15 2.78
CA GLN A 212 -14.53 -2.52 2.27
C GLN A 212 -13.28 -3.19 2.82
N LEU A 213 -12.41 -3.65 1.92
CA LEU A 213 -11.08 -4.18 2.22
C LEU A 213 -10.05 -3.07 2.29
N THR A 214 -10.02 -2.21 1.27
CA THR A 214 -9.08 -1.10 1.13
C THR A 214 -9.61 -0.09 0.12
N SER A 215 -8.91 1.03 -0.03
CA SER A 215 -9.14 2.01 -1.09
C SER A 215 -7.83 2.46 -1.74
N PHE A 216 -7.95 3.05 -2.92
CA PHE A 216 -6.86 3.60 -3.71
C PHE A 216 -7.26 4.99 -4.24
N THR A 217 -6.27 5.84 -4.45
CA THR A 217 -6.46 7.14 -5.11
C THR A 217 -5.93 7.06 -6.54
N LEU A 218 -6.85 7.01 -7.50
CA LEU A 218 -6.54 6.99 -8.92
C LEU A 218 -6.18 8.41 -9.38
N PRO A 219 -5.06 8.62 -10.08
CA PRO A 219 -4.73 9.93 -10.63
C PRO A 219 -5.70 10.32 -11.76
N ALA A 220 -6.06 11.59 -11.83
CA ALA A 220 -6.98 12.11 -12.86
C ALA A 220 -6.50 11.79 -14.28
N SER A 221 -5.18 11.84 -14.49
CA SER A 221 -4.54 11.58 -15.78
C SER A 221 -4.89 10.20 -16.35
N LEU A 222 -5.14 9.21 -15.49
CA LEU A 222 -5.51 7.86 -15.90
C LEU A 222 -6.88 7.84 -16.58
N LEU A 223 -7.87 8.51 -15.98
CA LEU A 223 -9.25 8.55 -16.49
C LEU A 223 -9.44 9.56 -17.63
N THR A 224 -8.41 10.32 -17.98
CA THR A 224 -8.44 11.22 -19.15
C THR A 224 -7.78 10.62 -20.38
N GLN A 225 -7.22 9.42 -20.30
CA GLN A 225 -6.60 8.75 -21.44
C GLN A 225 -7.66 8.34 -22.47
N ASP A 226 -7.24 8.25 -23.72
CA ASP A 226 -8.06 7.67 -24.79
C ASP A 226 -7.81 6.16 -24.87
N GLY A 227 -8.87 5.42 -25.18
CA GLY A 227 -8.88 3.96 -25.12
C GLY A 227 -9.41 3.42 -23.79
N GLY A 228 -9.33 2.11 -23.63
CA GLY A 228 -9.73 1.42 -22.41
C GLY A 228 -8.58 1.27 -21.42
N ILE A 229 -8.92 1.21 -20.13
CA ILE A 229 -7.97 1.11 -19.03
C ILE A 229 -8.21 -0.21 -18.31
N PHE A 230 -7.16 -0.98 -18.08
CA PHE A 230 -7.21 -2.09 -17.12
C PHE A 230 -6.81 -1.60 -15.73
N LEU A 231 -7.63 -1.90 -14.73
CA LEU A 231 -7.27 -1.76 -13.31
C LEU A 231 -7.12 -3.15 -12.72
N ALA A 232 -5.88 -3.65 -12.69
CA ALA A 232 -5.57 -4.96 -12.14
C ALA A 232 -5.22 -4.86 -10.66
N LEU A 233 -6.04 -5.46 -9.80
CA LEU A 233 -5.68 -5.69 -8.41
C LEU A 233 -4.63 -6.79 -8.38
N VAL A 234 -3.47 -6.49 -7.79
CA VAL A 234 -2.27 -7.34 -7.81
C VAL A 234 -1.62 -7.40 -6.43
N GLY A 235 -0.65 -8.29 -6.25
CA GLY A 235 0.09 -8.44 -5.00
C GLY A 235 -0.68 -9.16 -3.90
N VAL A 236 -0.15 -9.11 -2.67
CA VAL A 236 -0.58 -9.99 -1.59
C VAL A 236 -1.11 -9.18 -0.40
N PRO A 237 -2.37 -9.41 0.05
CA PRO A 237 -3.01 -8.64 1.11
C PRO A 237 -2.43 -8.90 2.52
N THR A 238 -1.61 -9.94 2.68
CA THR A 238 -1.00 -10.27 3.99
C THR A 238 0.25 -9.46 4.32
N PHE A 239 0.83 -8.76 3.34
CA PHE A 239 1.95 -7.84 3.57
C PHE A 239 1.45 -6.47 3.98
N VAL A 240 2.31 -5.73 4.70
CA VAL A 240 2.03 -4.34 5.03
C VAL A 240 1.87 -3.52 3.75
N PRO A 241 0.94 -2.55 3.67
CA PRO A 241 0.63 -1.90 2.39
C PRO A 241 1.79 -1.13 1.74
N ARG A 242 2.81 -0.73 2.51
CA ARG A 242 4.05 -0.12 1.99
C ARG A 242 5.05 -1.12 1.41
N ASP A 243 4.89 -2.41 1.67
CA ASP A 243 5.75 -3.42 1.10
C ASP A 243 5.50 -3.46 -0.42
N PRO A 244 6.53 -3.47 -1.28
CA PRO A 244 6.35 -3.60 -2.73
C PRO A 244 5.55 -4.83 -3.16
N ARG A 245 5.48 -5.85 -2.30
CA ARG A 245 4.73 -7.09 -2.49
C ARG A 245 3.29 -7.03 -1.98
N GLY A 246 2.95 -5.97 -1.24
CA GLY A 246 1.62 -5.70 -0.72
C GLY A 246 0.58 -5.60 -1.83
N LEU A 247 -0.68 -5.73 -1.44
CA LEU A 247 -1.81 -5.57 -2.36
C LEU A 247 -1.80 -4.15 -2.96
N ALA A 248 -1.80 -4.05 -4.27
CA ALA A 248 -1.71 -2.81 -5.04
C ALA A 248 -2.61 -2.87 -6.28
N LEU A 249 -2.80 -1.73 -6.97
CA LEU A 249 -3.36 -1.72 -8.31
C LEU A 249 -2.26 -1.52 -9.34
N LEU A 250 -2.26 -2.31 -10.41
CA LEU A 250 -1.54 -2.03 -11.64
C LEU A 250 -2.55 -1.44 -12.64
N ALA A 251 -2.47 -0.13 -12.85
CA ALA A 251 -3.27 0.56 -13.84
C ALA A 251 -2.55 0.55 -15.18
N ILE A 252 -3.16 -0.03 -16.21
CA ILE A 252 -2.59 -0.22 -17.54
C ILE A 252 -3.47 0.53 -18.54
N GLY A 253 -2.98 1.67 -18.99
CA GLY A 253 -3.55 2.42 -20.11
C GLY A 253 -2.88 2.04 -21.43
N THR A 254 -3.22 2.73 -22.52
CA THR A 254 -2.69 2.41 -23.87
C THR A 254 -1.16 2.39 -23.92
N ASP A 255 -0.51 3.44 -23.38
CA ASP A 255 0.95 3.64 -23.42
C ASP A 255 1.57 3.82 -22.04
N SER A 256 0.86 3.44 -20.97
CA SER A 256 1.35 3.64 -19.60
C SER A 256 0.93 2.50 -18.68
N ALA A 257 1.81 2.15 -17.75
CA ALA A 257 1.52 1.28 -16.63
C ALA A 257 2.05 1.92 -15.35
N ILE A 258 1.20 2.01 -14.33
CA ILE A 258 1.57 2.56 -13.02
C ILE A 258 1.07 1.65 -11.90
N VAL A 259 1.92 1.47 -10.89
CA VAL A 259 1.52 0.81 -9.64
C VAL A 259 0.98 1.87 -8.69
N ILE A 260 -0.25 1.68 -8.22
CA ILE A 260 -0.92 2.54 -7.25
C ILE A 260 -1.03 1.77 -5.94
N ARG A 261 -0.40 2.31 -4.89
CA ARG A 261 -0.47 1.73 -3.54
C ARG A 261 -1.76 2.11 -2.84
N GLN A 262 -2.12 1.33 -1.83
CA GLN A 262 -3.29 1.59 -1.00
C GLN A 262 -3.26 2.99 -0.40
N ASN A 263 -4.43 3.56 -0.16
CA ASN A 263 -4.56 4.78 0.60
C ASN A 263 -4.00 4.61 2.03
N PRO A 264 -3.35 5.66 2.60
CA PRO A 264 -2.88 5.63 3.97
C PRO A 264 -4.00 5.36 4.98
N SER A 265 -3.64 4.71 6.08
CA SER A 265 -4.54 4.41 7.19
C SER A 265 -4.10 5.14 8.47
N VAL A 266 -5.02 5.83 9.13
CA VAL A 266 -4.80 6.49 10.42
C VAL A 266 -5.65 5.81 11.48
N TYR A 267 -5.00 5.33 12.53
CA TYR A 267 -5.63 4.77 13.72
C TYR A 267 -5.56 5.81 14.83
N VAL A 268 -6.70 6.17 15.42
CA VAL A 268 -6.75 7.13 16.53
C VAL A 268 -6.95 6.38 17.84
N LEU A 269 -6.08 6.65 18.82
CA LEU A 269 -6.13 6.11 20.17
C LEU A 269 -6.36 7.26 21.17
N PRO A 270 -7.59 7.41 21.70
CA PRO A 270 -7.82 8.28 22.85
C PRO A 270 -7.15 7.73 24.10
N ALA A 271 -6.40 8.58 24.76
CA ALA A 271 -5.60 8.31 25.95
C ALA A 271 -5.76 9.45 26.98
N ILE A 272 -7.00 9.95 27.10
CA ILE A 272 -7.38 11.10 27.93
C ILE A 272 -8.00 10.57 29.24
N PRO A 273 -7.30 10.60 30.38
CA PRO A 273 -7.71 9.88 31.59
C PRO A 273 -8.98 10.40 32.27
N ASP A 274 -9.37 11.64 32.03
CA ASP A 274 -10.53 12.30 32.64
C ASP A 274 -11.73 12.41 31.68
N SER A 275 -11.65 11.73 30.54
CA SER A 275 -12.75 11.66 29.57
C SER A 275 -13.51 10.35 29.68
N THR A 276 -14.84 10.44 29.58
CA THR A 276 -15.72 9.25 29.47
C THR A 276 -15.80 8.71 28.04
N GLY A 277 -15.33 9.49 27.05
CA GLY A 277 -15.29 9.14 25.65
C GLY A 277 -15.08 10.38 24.78
N VAL A 278 -14.56 10.18 23.56
CA VAL A 278 -14.35 11.27 22.60
C VAL A 278 -14.95 10.98 21.24
N ASP A 279 -15.41 12.05 20.60
CA ASP A 279 -15.74 12.05 19.17
C ASP A 279 -14.52 12.50 18.37
N VAL A 280 -14.29 11.82 17.25
CA VAL A 280 -13.15 12.10 16.37
C VAL A 280 -13.64 12.47 14.98
N PHE A 281 -13.15 13.61 14.50
CA PHE A 281 -13.45 14.14 13.19
C PHE A 281 -12.17 14.28 12.39
N ALA A 282 -12.29 14.12 11.07
CA ALA A 282 -11.23 14.43 10.13
C ALA A 282 -11.76 15.39 9.06
N VAL A 283 -10.95 16.42 8.77
CA VAL A 283 -11.29 17.45 7.78
C VAL A 283 -10.10 17.72 6.89
N GLY A 284 -10.31 17.71 5.58
CA GLY A 284 -9.30 18.09 4.61
C GLY A 284 -9.84 18.05 3.19
N ARG A 285 -8.97 18.36 2.23
CA ARG A 285 -9.35 18.39 0.82
C ARG A 285 -9.78 17.00 0.35
N GLY A 286 -10.96 16.90 -0.24
CA GLY A 286 -11.48 15.64 -0.78
C GLY A 286 -12.07 14.70 0.27
N LEU A 287 -12.04 15.08 1.55
CA LEU A 287 -12.76 14.40 2.61
C LEU A 287 -13.98 15.26 2.97
N GLN A 288 -15.18 14.71 2.83
CA GLN A 288 -16.37 15.36 3.39
C GLN A 288 -16.17 15.46 4.91
N VAL A 289 -16.43 16.64 5.49
CA VAL A 289 -16.28 16.87 6.94
C VAL A 289 -17.11 15.81 7.68
N GLY A 290 -16.44 14.88 8.34
CA GLY A 290 -17.10 13.71 8.89
C GLY A 290 -16.59 13.40 10.29
N ARG A 291 -17.53 13.26 11.23
CA ARG A 291 -17.30 12.44 12.43
C ARG A 291 -17.12 11.01 11.93
N PHE A 292 -15.96 10.42 12.14
CA PHE A 292 -15.72 9.03 11.72
C PHE A 292 -15.66 8.07 12.92
N ALA A 293 -15.59 8.61 14.14
CA ALA A 293 -15.69 7.84 15.37
C ALA A 293 -16.49 8.61 16.42
N GLU A 294 -17.34 7.90 17.13
CA GLU A 294 -18.23 8.42 18.17
C GLU A 294 -17.95 7.71 19.49
N ASN A 295 -17.90 8.49 20.57
CA ASN A 295 -17.79 8.01 21.94
C ASN A 295 -16.69 6.94 22.15
N VAL A 296 -15.50 7.19 21.59
CA VAL A 296 -14.36 6.28 21.72
C VAL A 296 -13.75 6.46 23.11
N GLY A 297 -13.75 5.38 23.90
CA GLY A 297 -13.21 5.38 25.27
C GLY A 297 -11.69 5.39 25.35
N PHE A 298 -11.17 5.65 26.55
CA PHE A 298 -9.74 5.56 26.87
C PHE A 298 -9.16 4.19 26.49
N GLY A 299 -8.06 4.19 25.74
CA GLY A 299 -7.32 2.99 25.37
C GLY A 299 -7.94 2.14 24.28
N VAL A 300 -9.08 2.58 23.70
CA VAL A 300 -9.78 1.89 22.61
C VAL A 300 -9.41 2.55 21.29
N LEU A 301 -9.07 1.75 20.26
CA LEU A 301 -8.87 2.30 18.92
C LEU A 301 -10.21 2.72 18.30
N ALA A 302 -10.24 3.91 17.74
CA ALA A 302 -11.28 4.32 16.80
C ALA A 302 -11.28 3.39 15.56
N PRO A 303 -12.41 3.29 14.83
CA PRO A 303 -12.42 2.70 13.49
C PRO A 303 -11.31 3.30 12.62
N VAL A 304 -10.69 2.47 11.78
CA VAL A 304 -9.60 2.92 10.90
C VAL A 304 -10.11 4.00 9.95
N LEU A 305 -9.39 5.13 9.91
CA LEU A 305 -9.63 6.17 8.93
C LEU A 305 -8.69 5.94 7.74
N GLN A 306 -9.23 5.40 6.63
CA GLN A 306 -8.48 5.30 5.38
C GLN A 306 -8.85 6.47 4.46
N VAL A 307 -7.85 7.23 4.02
CA VAL A 307 -8.05 8.50 3.31
C VAL A 307 -7.07 8.65 2.15
N ALA A 308 -7.39 9.50 1.18
CA ALA A 308 -6.48 9.80 0.08
C ALA A 308 -5.13 10.33 0.60
N PRO A 309 -3.99 9.97 -0.04
CA PRO A 309 -2.69 10.51 0.33
C PRO A 309 -2.66 12.03 0.15
N THR A 310 -1.87 12.71 0.98
CA THR A 310 -1.81 14.17 1.03
C THR A 310 -0.41 14.61 1.45
N GLU A 311 0.09 15.70 0.88
CA GLU A 311 1.35 16.33 1.29
C GLU A 311 1.15 17.32 2.45
N THR A 312 -0.07 17.77 2.69
CA THR A 312 -0.38 18.82 3.69
C THR A 312 -1.04 18.27 4.94
N GLY A 313 -1.61 17.07 4.86
CA GLY A 313 -2.35 16.42 5.94
C GLY A 313 -3.83 16.77 6.00
N TYR A 314 -4.51 16.05 6.88
CA TYR A 314 -5.86 16.33 7.33
C TYR A 314 -5.81 16.94 8.73
N ARG A 315 -6.82 17.71 9.10
CA ARG A 315 -7.01 18.14 10.49
C ARG A 315 -7.79 17.08 11.23
N LEU A 316 -7.17 16.51 12.27
CA LEU A 316 -7.84 15.68 13.27
C LEU A 316 -8.39 16.60 14.36
N ILE A 317 -9.66 16.41 14.69
CA ILE A 317 -10.34 17.19 15.73
C ILE A 317 -10.88 16.18 16.74
N VAL A 318 -10.43 16.31 17.99
CA VAL A 318 -10.89 15.50 19.12
C VAL A 318 -11.80 16.35 19.99
N ARG A 319 -12.98 15.84 20.31
CA ARG A 319 -13.96 16.52 21.17
C ARG A 319 -14.48 15.58 22.24
N GLN A 320 -14.98 16.13 23.34
CA GLN A 320 -15.79 15.35 24.28
C GLN A 320 -16.95 14.69 23.52
N ALA A 321 -17.23 13.43 23.84
CA ALA A 321 -18.35 12.73 23.24
C ALA A 321 -19.66 13.46 23.52
N SER A 322 -20.54 13.51 22.51
CA SER A 322 -21.87 14.11 22.63
C SER A 322 -22.93 13.12 22.19
N THR A 323 -24.07 13.10 22.87
CA THR A 323 -25.25 12.36 22.43
C THR A 323 -25.96 13.03 21.24
N ASP A 324 -25.53 14.23 20.83
CA ASP A 324 -26.06 14.93 19.66
C ASP A 324 -25.47 14.36 18.36
N ALA A 325 -26.11 13.30 17.86
CA ALA A 325 -25.74 12.66 16.59
C ALA A 325 -25.82 13.60 15.38
N ALA A 326 -26.60 14.68 15.44
CA ALA A 326 -26.74 15.66 14.37
C ALA A 326 -25.58 16.68 14.36
N ASN A 327 -24.68 16.62 15.35
CA ASN A 327 -23.48 17.44 15.42
C ASN A 327 -23.76 18.96 15.46
N THR A 328 -24.94 19.35 15.98
CA THR A 328 -25.45 20.74 15.93
C THR A 328 -25.02 21.58 17.13
N THR A 329 -24.73 20.96 18.26
CA THR A 329 -24.35 21.61 19.54
C THR A 329 -22.90 21.34 19.92
N LEU A 330 -22.01 21.35 18.94
CA LEU A 330 -20.59 21.06 19.08
C LEU A 330 -19.90 21.92 20.16
N GLY A 331 -19.56 21.32 21.30
CA GLY A 331 -18.70 21.91 22.35
C GLY A 331 -17.27 22.16 21.86
N ALA A 332 -16.48 22.98 22.56
CA ALA A 332 -15.11 23.31 22.14
C ALA A 332 -14.24 22.06 21.90
N ALA A 333 -13.35 22.13 20.90
CA ALA A 333 -12.44 21.03 20.63
C ALA A 333 -11.43 20.87 21.77
N LEU A 334 -11.19 19.62 22.18
CA LEU A 334 -10.14 19.27 23.13
C LEU A 334 -8.77 19.40 22.46
N ALA A 335 -8.66 18.94 21.21
CA ALA A 335 -7.47 19.07 20.40
C ALA A 335 -7.82 19.26 18.92
N VAL A 336 -6.95 19.99 18.21
CA VAL A 336 -6.98 20.15 16.77
C VAL A 336 -5.55 20.08 16.27
N GLU A 337 -5.20 19.01 15.56
CA GLU A 337 -3.85 18.77 15.07
C GLU A 337 -3.86 18.39 13.60
N SER A 338 -2.80 18.73 12.88
CA SER A 338 -2.60 18.23 11.51
C SER A 338 -1.98 16.84 11.55
N THR A 339 -2.41 15.95 10.64
CA THR A 339 -1.72 14.68 10.41
C THR A 339 -0.31 14.85 9.85
N GLY A 340 -0.01 16.01 9.28
CA GLY A 340 1.12 16.14 8.36
C GLY A 340 0.91 15.28 7.11
N PRO A 341 1.96 15.12 6.29
CA PRO A 341 1.89 14.30 5.08
C PRO A 341 1.43 12.87 5.39
N LEU A 342 0.56 12.32 4.55
CA LEU A 342 0.16 10.92 4.57
C LEU A 342 0.47 10.29 3.21
N GLU A 343 1.38 9.33 3.19
CA GLU A 343 1.86 8.65 1.99
C GLU A 343 1.08 7.37 1.68
N ALA A 344 0.92 7.06 0.39
CA ALA A 344 0.25 5.84 -0.05
C ALA A 344 1.01 4.57 0.42
N GLY A 345 0.28 3.63 1.00
CA GLY A 345 0.80 2.41 1.60
C GLY A 345 1.17 2.53 3.08
N GLU A 346 1.19 3.74 3.64
CA GLU A 346 1.62 3.96 5.01
C GLU A 346 0.50 3.88 6.03
N ARG A 347 0.86 3.53 7.27
CA ARG A 347 -0.06 3.42 8.41
C ARG A 347 0.44 4.27 9.57
N TYR A 348 -0.48 4.90 10.29
CA TYR A 348 -0.15 5.89 11.31
C TYR A 348 -0.97 5.63 12.58
N LEU A 349 -0.33 5.77 13.75
CA LEU A 349 -0.99 5.85 15.04
C LEU A 349 -1.05 7.32 15.47
N ALA A 350 -2.25 7.82 15.72
CA ALA A 350 -2.51 9.13 16.30
C ALA A 350 -2.98 8.94 17.75
N VAL A 351 -2.15 9.30 18.72
CA VAL A 351 -2.47 9.18 20.15
C VAL A 351 -2.95 10.53 20.66
N ALA A 352 -4.21 10.61 21.08
CA ALA A 352 -4.77 11.81 21.71
C ALA A 352 -4.61 11.71 23.22
N SER A 353 -3.70 12.49 23.81
CA SER A 353 -3.37 12.42 25.24
C SER A 353 -3.28 13.79 25.88
N GLY A 354 -3.43 13.86 27.19
CA GLY A 354 -3.60 15.09 27.96
C GLY A 354 -4.89 15.05 28.77
N PHE A 355 -5.18 16.14 29.46
CA PHE A 355 -6.36 16.25 30.31
C PHE A 355 -7.39 17.18 29.69
N SER A 356 -8.65 16.75 29.72
CA SER A 356 -9.77 17.53 29.23
C SER A 356 -10.23 18.60 30.22
N ASP A 357 -10.11 18.32 31.52
CA ASP A 357 -10.23 19.28 32.60
C ASP A 357 -8.85 19.56 33.22
N ARG A 358 -8.49 20.84 33.27
CA ARG A 358 -7.22 21.33 33.81
C ARG A 358 -7.40 22.18 35.06
N SER A 359 -8.62 22.23 35.60
CA SER A 359 -8.97 23.06 36.75
C SER A 359 -8.53 22.48 38.10
N CYS A 360 -8.26 21.18 38.16
CA CYS A 360 -7.79 20.45 39.34
C CYS A 360 -6.50 19.70 39.02
N GLY A 361 -5.68 19.36 40.02
CA GLY A 361 -4.42 18.61 39.82
C GLY A 361 -3.24 19.44 39.28
N ALA A 362 -2.01 19.04 39.62
CA ALA A 362 -0.79 19.71 39.18
C ALA A 362 -0.26 19.09 37.88
N GLY A 363 0.35 19.89 37.00
CA GLY A 363 1.03 19.39 35.80
C GLY A 363 0.11 18.83 34.71
N ARG A 364 -1.18 19.19 34.69
CA ARG A 364 -2.15 18.72 33.67
C ARG A 364 -2.04 19.54 32.38
N ASP A 365 -1.33 19.00 31.40
CA ASP A 365 -1.29 19.58 30.06
C ASP A 365 -2.58 19.31 29.27
N ALA A 366 -2.90 20.24 28.36
CA ALA A 366 -4.08 20.13 27.50
C ALA A 366 -3.95 18.93 26.53
N VAL A 367 -5.09 18.44 26.06
CA VAL A 367 -5.11 17.37 25.07
C VAL A 367 -4.36 17.78 23.80
N ARG A 368 -3.43 16.95 23.38
CA ARG A 368 -2.67 17.03 22.11
C ARG A 368 -2.79 15.71 21.37
N VAL A 369 -2.45 15.71 20.09
CA VAL A 369 -2.40 14.49 19.28
C VAL A 369 -0.97 14.28 18.76
N THR A 370 -0.32 13.22 19.22
CA THR A 370 0.97 12.76 18.66
C THR A 370 0.71 11.79 17.52
N ILE A 371 1.38 11.96 16.39
CA ILE A 371 1.14 11.16 15.19
C ILE A 371 2.43 10.48 14.78
N VAL A 372 2.38 9.15 14.71
CA VAL A 372 3.54 8.28 14.55
C VAL A 372 3.31 7.32 13.40
N ARG A 373 4.19 7.32 12.40
CA ARG A 373 4.16 6.34 11.31
C ARG A 373 4.62 4.96 11.80
N ASP A 374 3.98 3.89 11.36
CA ASP A 374 4.44 2.50 11.54
C ASP A 374 5.70 2.30 10.70
N ASP A 375 6.86 2.54 11.29
CA ASP A 375 8.18 2.37 10.65
C ASP A 375 8.96 1.19 11.23
N PHE A 376 8.25 0.24 11.85
CA PHE A 376 8.88 -0.95 12.42
C PHE A 376 9.77 -1.66 11.41
N ASP A 377 10.96 -2.06 11.84
CA ASP A 377 11.77 -3.00 11.10
C ASP A 377 11.06 -4.36 11.09
N ARG A 378 10.72 -4.86 9.90
CA ARG A 378 9.97 -6.10 9.69
C ARG A 378 10.88 -7.30 9.42
N THR A 379 12.20 -7.16 9.56
CA THR A 379 13.14 -8.28 9.53
C THR A 379 12.82 -9.28 10.65
N ILE A 380 12.81 -10.57 10.31
CA ILE A 380 12.49 -11.64 11.27
C ILE A 380 13.78 -12.16 11.89
N THR A 381 14.01 -11.83 13.16
CA THR A 381 15.22 -12.20 13.93
C THR A 381 14.94 -13.25 15.02
N GLY A 382 13.69 -13.72 15.14
CA GLY A 382 13.23 -14.59 16.23
C GLY A 382 12.50 -13.85 17.35
N ASN A 383 12.61 -12.51 17.37
CA ASN A 383 12.10 -11.64 18.43
C ASN A 383 11.07 -10.63 17.93
N GLY A 384 10.15 -10.23 18.80
CA GLY A 384 9.22 -9.14 18.52
C GLY A 384 9.84 -7.77 18.76
N ARG A 385 9.15 -6.71 18.30
CA ARG A 385 9.60 -5.32 18.52
C ARG A 385 8.54 -4.45 19.20
N LEU A 386 9.00 -3.60 20.10
CA LEU A 386 8.19 -2.61 20.82
C LEU A 386 8.66 -1.19 20.49
N ARG A 387 7.74 -0.31 20.09
CA ARG A 387 8.00 1.13 19.96
C ARG A 387 7.18 1.88 20.99
N ALA A 388 7.83 2.64 21.86
CA ALA A 388 7.14 3.34 22.93
C ALA A 388 6.61 4.70 22.50
N ILE A 389 5.52 5.14 23.12
CA ILE A 389 4.98 6.50 23.05
C ILE A 389 4.69 6.98 24.48
N ALA A 390 5.29 8.11 24.87
CA ALA A 390 5.05 8.74 26.16
C ALA A 390 3.83 9.67 26.05
N ALA A 391 2.70 9.23 26.60
CA ALA A 391 1.39 9.88 26.49
C ALA A 391 0.77 10.23 27.85
N ALA A 392 1.52 10.13 28.95
CA ALA A 392 1.11 10.57 30.27
C ALA A 392 1.50 12.05 30.45
N ALA A 393 0.51 12.94 30.47
CA ALA A 393 0.72 14.38 30.42
C ALA A 393 1.18 15.01 31.74
N ASP A 394 0.98 14.31 32.86
CA ASP A 394 1.46 14.70 34.18
C ASP A 394 2.84 14.12 34.53
N ALA A 395 3.46 13.39 33.59
CA ALA A 395 4.82 12.89 33.68
C ALA A 395 5.73 13.62 32.66
N PRO A 396 6.73 14.40 33.09
CA PRO A 396 7.63 15.09 32.17
C PRO A 396 8.38 14.14 31.23
N ALA A 397 8.80 12.98 31.76
CA ALA A 397 9.38 11.88 31.01
C ALA A 397 9.08 10.55 31.72
N VAL A 398 9.10 9.45 30.96
CA VAL A 398 8.89 8.10 31.47
C VAL A 398 10.04 7.17 31.10
N ASP A 399 10.37 6.26 32.00
CA ASP A 399 11.23 5.11 31.72
C ASP A 399 10.35 3.88 31.53
N ILE A 400 10.65 3.08 30.51
CA ILE A 400 9.97 1.82 30.24
C ILE A 400 10.98 0.67 30.28
N GLY A 401 10.64 -0.36 31.04
CA GLY A 401 11.42 -1.58 31.14
C GLY A 401 10.53 -2.82 31.13
N GLN A 402 11.13 -3.94 31.49
CA GLN A 402 10.47 -5.24 31.65
C GLN A 402 10.77 -5.82 33.02
N PHE A 403 9.80 -6.54 33.58
CA PHE A 403 9.97 -7.34 34.77
C PHE A 403 10.22 -8.80 34.40
N ALA A 404 11.13 -9.46 35.11
CA ALA A 404 11.35 -10.88 34.90
C ALA A 404 10.10 -11.69 35.29
N PRO A 405 9.82 -12.83 34.62
CA PRO A 405 8.64 -13.63 34.95
C PRO A 405 8.66 -14.10 36.41
N GLY A 406 7.69 -13.62 37.20
CA GLY A 406 7.56 -13.96 38.62
C GLY A 406 8.43 -13.12 39.56
N ASP A 407 9.05 -12.05 39.08
CA ASP A 407 9.84 -11.09 39.87
C ASP A 407 9.37 -9.66 39.59
N ASP A 408 8.82 -9.01 40.60
CA ASP A 408 8.32 -7.63 40.58
C ASP A 408 9.29 -6.63 41.23
N THR A 409 10.50 -7.05 41.58
CA THR A 409 11.41 -6.26 42.41
C THR A 409 12.37 -5.38 41.61
N GLU A 410 12.79 -5.80 40.42
CA GLU A 410 13.74 -5.09 39.57
C GLU A 410 13.17 -4.79 38.18
N LEU A 411 13.13 -3.49 37.83
CA LEU A 411 12.82 -3.05 36.48
C LEU A 411 14.05 -3.16 35.59
N ILE A 412 14.06 -4.13 34.68
CA ILE A 412 15.13 -4.29 33.70
C ILE A 412 14.88 -3.28 32.57
N GLY A 413 15.80 -2.33 32.40
CA GLY A 413 15.69 -1.32 31.34
C GLY A 413 15.72 -1.92 29.93
N ILE A 414 14.88 -1.41 29.04
CA ILE A 414 14.92 -1.74 27.61
C ILE A 414 15.66 -0.60 26.90
N ALA A 415 16.71 -0.94 26.15
CA ALA A 415 17.55 0.04 25.49
C ALA A 415 16.74 0.98 24.57
N GLY A 416 16.88 2.29 24.77
CA GLY A 416 16.21 3.32 23.98
C GLY A 416 14.76 3.59 24.37
N LEU A 417 14.27 3.00 25.47
CA LEU A 417 12.95 3.28 26.04
C LEU A 417 13.02 4.00 27.41
N ASP A 418 14.20 4.50 27.80
CA ASP A 418 14.43 5.34 28.96
C ASP A 418 14.28 6.84 28.64
N ASN A 419 13.90 7.64 29.65
CA ASN A 419 13.82 9.09 29.57
C ASN A 419 13.04 9.61 28.33
N LEU A 420 11.89 8.98 28.02
CA LEU A 420 11.03 9.40 26.92
C LEU A 420 10.18 10.60 27.35
N PRO A 421 10.39 11.81 26.80
CA PRO A 421 9.62 12.99 27.19
C PRO A 421 8.15 12.88 26.75
N TYR A 422 7.24 13.54 27.44
CA TYR A 422 5.84 13.61 27.02
C TYR A 422 5.69 14.04 25.54
N LEU A 423 4.80 13.35 24.81
CA LEU A 423 4.55 13.43 23.37
C LEU A 423 5.64 12.83 22.47
N ALA A 424 6.74 12.31 23.02
CA ALA A 424 7.78 11.64 22.23
C ALA A 424 7.43 10.17 21.93
N SER A 425 8.01 9.66 20.85
CA SER A 425 8.06 8.23 20.54
C SER A 425 9.50 7.74 20.52
N SER A 426 9.75 6.49 20.89
CA SER A 426 11.06 5.86 20.72
C SER A 426 11.40 5.64 19.23
N ALA A 427 12.60 5.13 18.98
CA ALA A 427 13.15 4.92 17.63
C ALA A 427 12.18 4.18 16.69
N PRO A 428 12.10 4.59 15.40
CA PRO A 428 11.08 4.13 14.45
C PRO A 428 11.07 2.63 14.21
N GLU A 429 12.24 2.00 14.19
CA GLU A 429 12.43 0.56 13.98
C GLU A 429 11.83 -0.30 15.09
N GLY A 430 11.66 0.25 16.30
CA GLY A 430 11.23 -0.46 17.51
C GLY A 430 12.36 -1.26 18.17
N ALA A 431 12.40 -1.19 19.50
CA ALA A 431 13.34 -1.96 20.32
C ALA A 431 13.03 -3.46 20.17
N GLU A 432 14.06 -4.26 19.89
CA GLU A 432 13.95 -5.71 19.83
C GLU A 432 13.91 -6.28 21.25
N LEU A 433 12.95 -7.16 21.52
CA LEU A 433 12.73 -7.73 22.85
C LEU A 433 13.17 -9.19 22.91
N THR A 434 13.64 -9.62 24.07
CA THR A 434 13.89 -11.06 24.31
C THR A 434 12.58 -11.86 24.20
N PRO A 435 12.63 -13.18 23.94
CA PRO A 435 11.43 -14.01 23.80
C PRO A 435 10.73 -14.29 25.15
N ASP A 436 11.14 -13.62 26.23
CA ASP A 436 10.51 -13.70 27.53
C ASP A 436 9.19 -12.89 27.57
N PRO A 437 8.28 -13.19 28.50
CA PRO A 437 7.15 -12.33 28.79
C PRO A 437 7.58 -10.87 28.99
N LEU A 438 6.96 -9.94 28.27
CA LEU A 438 7.35 -8.53 28.32
C LEU A 438 7.13 -7.94 29.71
N ASN A 439 6.03 -8.30 30.38
CA ASN A 439 5.62 -7.75 31.69
C ASN A 439 6.07 -6.30 31.89
N PRO A 440 5.54 -5.34 31.09
CA PRO A 440 6.14 -4.04 31.00
C PRO A 440 6.10 -3.34 32.36
N GLY A 441 7.12 -2.57 32.67
CA GLY A 441 7.16 -1.71 33.83
C GLY A 441 7.36 -0.26 33.41
N VAL A 442 6.68 0.66 34.09
CA VAL A 442 6.79 2.10 33.81
C VAL A 442 7.00 2.89 35.09
N ARG A 443 7.75 3.97 34.99
CA ARG A 443 7.91 4.96 36.06
C ARG A 443 8.15 6.34 35.49
N VAL A 444 7.92 7.37 36.29
CA VAL A 444 8.38 8.72 35.96
C VAL A 444 9.90 8.74 36.04
N THR A 445 10.57 9.28 35.02
CA THR A 445 12.04 9.31 34.97
C THR A 445 12.61 10.03 36.20
N GLY A 446 13.62 9.43 36.83
CA GLY A 446 14.25 9.95 38.05
C GLY A 446 13.53 9.57 39.36
N THR A 447 12.46 8.78 39.29
CA THR A 447 11.76 8.24 40.47
C THR A 447 12.01 6.74 40.64
N THR A 448 11.64 6.20 41.80
CA THR A 448 11.68 4.75 42.08
C THR A 448 10.31 4.08 41.97
N ASP A 449 9.24 4.87 41.98
CA ASP A 449 7.85 4.37 41.99
C ASP A 449 7.51 3.79 40.62
N THR A 450 7.55 2.47 40.55
CA THR A 450 7.34 1.71 39.32
C THR A 450 5.99 1.02 39.37
N GLN A 451 5.31 1.00 38.23
CA GLN A 451 4.09 0.23 38.04
C GLN A 451 4.38 -0.92 37.07
N GLY A 452 4.12 -2.14 37.51
CA GLY A 452 4.25 -3.34 36.71
C GLY A 452 2.93 -3.78 36.08
N PHE A 453 3.03 -4.32 34.88
CA PHE A 453 1.92 -4.89 34.13
C PHE A 453 2.26 -6.31 33.70
N LEU A 454 1.24 -7.17 33.55
CA LEU A 454 1.43 -8.50 32.99
C LEU A 454 1.15 -8.51 31.49
N PHE A 455 2.08 -9.06 30.73
CA PHE A 455 1.89 -9.25 29.29
C PHE A 455 2.72 -10.42 28.76
N ARG A 456 2.21 -11.07 27.72
CA ARG A 456 2.86 -12.20 27.06
C ARG A 456 4.18 -11.79 26.39
N ALA A 457 4.98 -12.79 26.01
CA ALA A 457 6.10 -12.59 25.11
C ALA A 457 5.62 -12.10 23.74
N LEU A 458 6.44 -11.30 23.07
CA LEU A 458 6.21 -10.93 21.68
C LEU A 458 6.85 -11.98 20.75
N SER A 459 6.07 -12.49 19.80
CA SER A 459 6.58 -13.40 18.78
C SER A 459 7.47 -12.67 17.77
N ALA A 460 8.26 -13.42 16.99
CA ALA A 460 9.16 -12.89 15.97
C ALA A 460 8.49 -11.93 14.95
N THR A 461 7.19 -12.09 14.74
CA THR A 461 6.40 -11.27 13.81
C THR A 461 5.64 -10.13 14.49
N ASP A 462 5.59 -10.11 15.82
CA ASP A 462 4.87 -9.07 16.55
C ASP A 462 5.58 -7.74 16.43
N ARG A 463 4.80 -6.69 16.13
CA ARG A 463 5.20 -5.30 16.10
C ARG A 463 4.15 -4.53 16.87
N ALA A 464 4.53 -3.92 17.98
CA ALA A 464 3.58 -3.26 18.86
C ALA A 464 4.04 -1.87 19.28
N PHE A 465 3.11 -0.92 19.33
CA PHE A 465 3.33 0.29 20.10
C PHE A 465 3.02 0.04 21.58
N GLY A 466 3.89 0.50 22.47
CA GLY A 466 3.64 0.58 23.91
C GLY A 466 3.34 2.03 24.28
N VAL A 467 2.07 2.35 24.53
CA VAL A 467 1.65 3.71 24.86
C VAL A 467 1.49 3.83 26.37
N VAL A 468 2.33 4.65 27.01
CA VAL A 468 2.25 4.93 28.45
C VAL A 468 1.33 6.13 28.61
N ALA A 469 0.12 5.89 29.13
CA ALA A 469 -0.94 6.90 29.21
C ALA A 469 -1.63 6.89 30.57
N GLY A 470 -2.52 7.84 30.80
CA GLY A 470 -3.24 7.99 32.06
C GLY A 470 -2.51 8.92 33.02
N ALA A 471 -3.04 9.05 34.24
CA ALA A 471 -2.49 9.94 35.26
C ALA A 471 -1.55 9.20 36.22
N PHE A 472 -0.32 9.67 36.37
CA PHE A 472 0.59 9.24 37.45
C PHE A 472 0.23 9.88 38.80
N ALA A 473 -0.41 11.05 38.79
CA ALA A 473 -0.95 11.72 39.97
C ALA A 473 -2.49 11.89 39.84
N PRO A 474 -3.27 10.78 39.86
CA PRO A 474 -4.70 10.82 39.58
C PRO A 474 -5.49 11.58 40.66
N VAL A 475 -6.48 12.37 40.23
CA VAL A 475 -7.55 12.86 41.12
C VAL A 475 -8.81 11.99 40.97
N THR A 476 -9.86 12.26 41.75
CA THR A 476 -11.10 11.48 41.70
C THR A 476 -11.72 11.49 40.30
N GLY A 477 -11.87 10.29 39.72
CA GLY A 477 -12.44 10.10 38.37
C GLY A 477 -11.40 9.91 37.27
N ASP A 478 -10.13 10.26 37.52
CA ASP A 478 -9.06 10.00 36.55
C ASP A 478 -8.78 8.50 36.44
N ILE A 479 -8.51 8.06 35.21
CA ILE A 479 -7.87 6.77 34.96
C ILE A 479 -6.40 6.88 35.35
N GLN A 480 -6.00 6.17 36.41
CA GLN A 480 -4.59 5.98 36.77
C GLN A 480 -3.80 5.45 35.58
N SER A 481 -2.51 5.75 35.52
CA SER A 481 -1.58 5.29 34.49
C SER A 481 -1.77 3.82 34.06
N ARG A 482 -1.66 3.60 32.75
CA ARG A 482 -1.87 2.35 32.02
C ARG A 482 -0.77 2.17 30.98
N PHE A 483 -0.48 0.91 30.67
CA PHE A 483 0.28 0.54 29.49
C PHE A 483 -0.67 0.03 28.41
N ILE A 484 -0.79 0.72 27.28
CA ILE A 484 -1.66 0.31 26.18
C ILE A 484 -0.80 -0.30 25.08
N ILE A 485 -1.00 -1.60 24.82
CA ILE A 485 -0.36 -2.32 23.72
C ILE A 485 -1.20 -2.15 22.46
N VAL A 486 -0.66 -1.48 21.44
CA VAL A 486 -1.29 -1.43 20.10
C VAL A 486 -0.56 -2.41 19.19
N ASN A 487 -1.19 -3.54 18.87
CA ASN A 487 -0.63 -4.53 17.96
C ASN A 487 -0.84 -4.11 16.50
N THR A 488 0.24 -4.17 15.71
CA THR A 488 0.30 -3.68 14.32
C THR A 488 0.59 -4.80 13.33
N PRO A 489 -0.32 -5.80 13.19
CA PRO A 489 -0.10 -6.93 12.30
C PRO A 489 0.18 -6.43 10.88
N ALA A 490 0.92 -7.20 10.09
CA ALA A 490 1.24 -6.81 8.71
C ALA A 490 -0.03 -6.62 7.86
N SER A 491 -1.09 -7.37 8.15
CA SER A 491 -2.39 -7.27 7.49
C SER A 491 -3.53 -7.26 8.50
N GLY A 492 -4.70 -6.81 8.04
CA GLY A 492 -5.88 -6.64 8.89
C GLY A 492 -5.83 -5.36 9.72
N VAL A 493 -6.77 -5.26 10.65
CA VAL A 493 -6.95 -4.10 11.54
C VAL A 493 -6.02 -4.18 12.73
N TRP A 494 -5.55 -3.01 13.19
CA TRP A 494 -4.82 -2.93 14.46
C TRP A 494 -5.76 -3.15 15.63
N THR A 495 -5.20 -3.63 16.74
CA THR A 495 -5.94 -3.85 17.98
C THR A 495 -5.20 -3.17 19.12
N ALA A 496 -5.93 -2.72 20.14
CA ALA A 496 -5.36 -2.17 21.36
C ALA A 496 -5.81 -2.99 22.58
N GLN A 497 -4.88 -3.21 23.51
CA GLN A 497 -5.13 -3.81 24.80
C GLN A 497 -4.60 -2.87 25.89
N THR A 498 -5.49 -2.38 26.73
CA THR A 498 -5.12 -1.58 27.91
C THR A 498 -4.81 -2.49 29.09
N LEU A 499 -3.59 -2.42 29.60
CA LEU A 499 -3.15 -3.18 30.76
C LEU A 499 -3.34 -2.35 32.03
N THR A 500 -3.87 -2.98 33.07
CA THR A 500 -4.00 -2.40 34.41
C THR A 500 -2.79 -2.76 35.28
N PRO A 501 -2.26 -1.84 36.10
CA PRO A 501 -1.16 -2.13 37.00
C PRO A 501 -1.50 -3.33 37.90
N GLN A 502 -0.52 -4.19 38.15
CA GLN A 502 -0.66 -5.39 38.98
C GLN A 502 0.14 -5.31 40.28
N PHE A 503 1.28 -4.61 40.26
CA PHE A 503 2.20 -4.47 41.38
C PHE A 503 2.97 -3.15 41.27
#